data_AF-A0A2P5NPH8-F1
#
_entry.id   AF-A0A2P5NPH8-F1
#
_cell.length_a   1.000
_cell.length_b   1.000
_cell.length_c   1.000
_cell.angle_alpha   90.00
_cell.angle_beta   90.00
_cell.angle_gamma   90.00
#
_symmetry.space_group_name_H-M   'P 1'
#
loop_
_entity.id
_entity.type
_entity.pdbx_description
1 polymer ?
#
loop_
_entity_poly.entity_id
_entity_poly.type
_entity_poly.pdbx_seq_one_letter_code
_entity_poly.pdbx_strand_id
1 'polypeptide(L)'
;MYLSASLSDLVSAVFNGAPTPEATERYTAQLTALISLYICFVGVFMVGLYIRAVNKRQNLDAPRRAFKVWIAWSLMFSILMVAAAVAYFLAAE
;
A
#
# COMPACT_ATOMS: atom_id res chain seq x y z
N MET A 1 -25.50 3.68 -10.04
CA MET A 1 -25.26 2.35 -10.63
C MET A 1 -23.75 2.15 -10.60
N TYR A 2 -23.27 1.32 -9.67
CA TYR A 2 -21.84 1.07 -9.44
C TYR A 2 -21.26 0.32 -10.65
N LEU A 3 -20.46 1.00 -11.45
CA LEU A 3 -19.42 0.32 -12.23
C LEU A 3 -18.10 0.72 -11.60
N SER A 4 -17.62 -0.09 -10.67
CA SER A 4 -16.18 -0.17 -10.43
C SER A 4 -15.54 -0.41 -11.78
N ALA A 5 -14.71 0.53 -12.25
CA ALA A 5 -14.03 0.37 -13.53
C ALA A 5 -13.25 -0.94 -13.49
N SER A 6 -13.42 -1.77 -14.52
CA SER A 6 -12.70 -3.04 -14.54
C SER A 6 -11.20 -2.76 -14.68
N LEU A 7 -10.36 -3.67 -14.20
CA LEU A 7 -8.90 -3.56 -14.36
C LEU A 7 -8.51 -3.40 -15.84
N SER A 8 -9.30 -4.00 -16.74
CA SER A 8 -9.18 -3.87 -18.19
C SER A 8 -9.43 -2.44 -18.67
N ASP A 9 -10.41 -1.74 -18.10
CA ASP A 9 -10.74 -0.36 -18.47
C ASP A 9 -9.65 0.61 -18.02
N LEU A 10 -9.10 0.40 -16.82
CA LEU A 10 -7.98 1.17 -16.30
C LEU A 10 -6.72 0.96 -17.16
N VAL A 11 -6.40 -0.28 -17.52
CA VAL A 11 -5.26 -0.60 -18.40
C VAL A 11 -5.48 -0.01 -19.79
N SER A 12 -6.67 -0.17 -20.38
CA SER A 12 -6.99 0.41 -21.69
C SER A 12 -6.89 1.94 -21.66
N ALA A 13 -7.34 2.61 -20.59
CA ALA A 13 -7.22 4.05 -20.45
C ALA A 13 -5.76 4.54 -20.35
N VAL A 14 -4.88 3.75 -19.73
CA VAL A 14 -3.43 4.06 -19.66
C VAL A 14 -2.76 3.98 -21.04
N PHE A 15 -3.15 3.01 -21.87
CA PHE A 15 -2.51 2.76 -23.17
C PHE A 15 -3.19 3.48 -24.35
N ASN A 16 -4.52 3.62 -24.32
CA ASN A 16 -5.33 4.18 -25.41
C ASN A 16 -5.92 5.57 -25.10
N GLY A 17 -5.75 6.06 -23.87
CA GLY A 17 -6.38 7.29 -23.39
C GLY A 17 -7.81 7.07 -22.91
N ALA A 18 -8.28 7.93 -21.99
CA ALA A 18 -9.64 7.87 -21.48
C ALA A 18 -10.63 8.47 -22.50
N PRO A 19 -11.84 7.90 -22.64
CA PRO A 19 -12.82 8.33 -23.64
C PRO A 19 -13.48 9.69 -23.31
N THR A 20 -13.47 10.11 -22.04
CA THR A 20 -14.06 11.38 -21.59
C THR A 20 -13.23 12.00 -20.45
N PRO A 21 -13.30 13.34 -20.24
CA PRO A 21 -12.60 14.02 -19.13
C PRO A 21 -12.98 13.49 -17.74
N GLU A 22 -14.27 13.21 -17.51
CA GLU A 22 -14.78 12.65 -16.24
C GLU A 22 -14.23 11.23 -15.98
N ALA A 23 -14.04 10.42 -17.03
CA ALA A 23 -13.42 9.11 -16.91
C ALA A 23 -11.92 9.22 -16.60
N THR A 24 -11.22 10.23 -17.14
CA THR A 24 -9.82 10.52 -16.82
C THR A 24 -9.61 10.78 -15.33
N GLU A 25 -10.46 11.61 -14.72
CA GLU A 25 -10.36 11.93 -13.28
C GLU A 25 -10.57 10.68 -12.41
N ARG A 26 -11.60 9.89 -12.70
CA ARG A 26 -11.88 8.64 -11.96
C ARG A 26 -10.78 7.60 -12.12
N TYR A 27 -10.27 7.39 -13.34
CA TYR A 27 -9.19 6.45 -13.59
C TYR A 27 -7.89 6.90 -12.92
N THR A 28 -7.60 8.20 -12.91
CA THR A 28 -6.42 8.75 -12.24
C THR A 28 -6.51 8.55 -10.72
N ALA A 29 -7.67 8.80 -10.11
CA ALA A 29 -7.90 8.56 -8.69
C ALA A 29 -7.72 7.08 -8.31
N GLN A 30 -8.34 6.17 -9.08
CA GLN A 30 -8.21 4.72 -8.88
C GLN A 30 -6.78 4.21 -9.07
N LEU A 31 -6.07 4.67 -10.11
CA LEU A 31 -4.66 4.34 -10.33
C LEU A 31 -3.78 4.84 -9.18
N THR A 32 -3.99 6.07 -8.73
CA THR A 32 -3.23 6.66 -7.62
C THR A 32 -3.43 5.86 -6.33
N ALA A 33 -4.66 5.44 -6.06
CA ALA A 33 -4.96 4.64 -4.89
C ALA A 33 -4.38 3.22 -4.99
N LEU A 34 -4.44 2.58 -6.17
CA LEU A 34 -3.79 1.28 -6.42
C LEU A 34 -2.27 1.35 -6.23
N ILE A 35 -1.62 2.40 -6.76
CA ILE A 35 -0.19 2.66 -6.57
C ILE A 35 0.11 2.87 -5.09
N SER A 36 -0.71 3.64 -4.38
CA SER A 36 -0.54 3.90 -2.95
C SER A 36 -0.65 2.63 -2.11
N LEU A 37 -1.63 1.77 -2.41
CA LEU A 37 -1.78 0.45 -1.77
C LEU A 37 -0.60 -0.47 -2.07
N TYR A 38 -0.08 -0.46 -3.30
CA TYR A 38 1.11 -1.21 -3.67
C TYR A 38 2.34 -0.74 -2.87
N ILE A 39 2.55 0.57 -2.73
CA ILE A 39 3.63 1.14 -1.90
C ILE A 39 3.48 0.70 -0.44
N CYS A 40 2.26 0.70 0.10
CA CYS A 40 1.99 0.21 1.45
C CYS A 40 2.35 -1.28 1.60
N PHE A 41 1.98 -2.12 0.64
CA PHE A 41 2.34 -3.53 0.62
C PHE A 41 3.85 -3.75 0.62
N VAL A 42 4.58 -3.03 -0.26
CA VAL A 42 6.05 -3.08 -0.32
C VAL A 42 6.66 -2.63 1.01
N GLY A 43 6.10 -1.58 1.63
CA GLY A 43 6.50 -1.11 2.95
C GLY A 43 6.36 -2.19 4.03
N VAL A 44 5.20 -2.82 4.13
CA VAL A 44 4.95 -3.94 5.08
C VAL A 44 5.92 -5.10 4.83
N PHE A 45 6.14 -5.46 3.56
CA PHE A 45 7.08 -6.51 3.19
C PHE A 45 8.52 -6.20 3.65
N MET A 46 9.00 -4.98 3.39
CA MET A 46 10.32 -4.52 3.82
C MET A 46 10.48 -4.54 5.34
N VAL A 47 9.44 -4.12 6.08
CA VAL A 47 9.44 -4.19 7.55
C VAL A 47 9.50 -5.64 8.03
N GLY A 48 8.77 -6.56 7.39
CA GLY A 48 8.85 -8.00 7.68
C GLY A 48 10.26 -8.56 7.45
N LEU A 49 10.92 -8.19 6.35
CA LEU A 49 12.33 -8.54 6.08
C LEU A 49 13.28 -7.98 7.14
N TYR A 50 13.06 -6.74 7.58
CA TYR A 50 13.83 -6.12 8.65
C TYR A 50 13.69 -6.88 9.98
N ILE A 51 12.46 -7.23 10.39
CA ILE A 51 12.22 -8.03 11.60
C ILE A 51 12.93 -9.38 11.52
N ARG A 52 12.82 -10.07 10.37
CA ARG A 52 13.54 -11.33 10.13
C ARG A 52 15.05 -11.15 10.24
N ALA A 53 15.61 -10.08 9.68
CA ALA A 53 17.04 -9.79 9.74
C ALA A 53 17.50 -9.49 11.17
N VAL A 54 16.74 -8.71 11.94
CA VAL A 54 17.03 -8.40 13.35
C VAL A 54 17.00 -9.67 14.20
N ASN A 55 16.03 -10.56 13.98
CA ASN A 55 15.92 -11.81 14.72
C ASN A 55 17.05 -12.81 14.40
N LYS A 56 17.65 -12.76 13.21
CA LYS A 56 18.78 -13.63 12.84
C LYS A 56 20.14 -13.15 13.36
N ARG A 57 20.29 -11.86 13.72
CA ARG A 57 21.57 -11.34 14.21
C ARG A 57 21.87 -11.89 15.60
N GLN A 58 22.97 -12.62 15.76
CA GLN A 58 23.37 -13.15 17.07
C GLN A 58 24.02 -12.09 17.98
N ASN A 59 24.66 -11.07 17.39
CA ASN A 59 25.37 -9.99 18.11
C ASN A 59 24.46 -8.92 18.75
N LEU A 60 23.16 -9.18 18.90
CA LEU A 60 22.21 -8.23 19.50
C LEU A 60 21.68 -8.78 20.82
N ASP A 61 21.91 -8.03 21.90
CA ASP A 61 21.32 -8.30 23.21
C ASP A 61 19.79 -8.37 23.11
N ALA A 62 19.19 -9.26 23.90
CA ALA A 62 17.74 -9.44 23.98
C ALA A 62 16.93 -8.13 24.10
N PRO A 63 17.26 -7.17 25.00
CA PRO A 63 16.51 -5.92 25.13
C PRO A 63 16.60 -5.03 23.89
N ARG A 64 17.78 -4.93 23.26
CA ARG A 64 17.98 -4.13 22.04
C ARG A 64 17.23 -4.71 20.85
N ARG A 65 17.17 -6.04 20.76
CA ARG A 65 16.40 -6.76 19.74
C ARG A 65 14.90 -6.51 19.90
N ALA A 66 14.39 -6.65 21.11
CA ALA A 66 12.98 -6.41 21.43
C ALA A 66 12.56 -4.98 21.05
N PHE A 67 13.37 -3.97 21.40
CA PHE A 67 13.12 -2.58 21.04
C PHE A 67 13.07 -2.35 19.52
N LYS A 68 14.03 -2.91 18.77
CA LYS A 68 14.06 -2.80 17.30
C LYS A 68 12.84 -3.44 16.65
N VAL A 69 12.43 -4.61 17.15
CA VAL A 69 11.23 -5.32 16.66
C VAL A 69 9.96 -4.54 17.02
N TRP A 70 9.90 -3.95 18.21
CA TRP A 70 8.77 -3.10 18.63
C TRP A 70 8.60 -1.89 17.71
N ILE A 71 9.67 -1.14 17.41
CA ILE A 71 9.63 -0.03 16.45
C ILE A 71 9.16 -0.50 15.07
N ALA A 72 9.66 -1.64 14.61
CA ALA A 72 9.26 -2.19 13.32
C ALA A 72 7.75 -2.52 13.29
N TRP A 73 7.20 -3.09 14.35
CA TRP A 73 5.76 -3.32 14.46
C TRP A 73 4.96 -2.02 14.49
N SER A 74 5.42 -0.98 15.19
CA SER A 74 4.77 0.35 15.18
C SER A 74 4.75 0.96 13.77
N LEU A 75 5.85 0.83 13.03
CA LEU A 75 5.92 1.28 11.63
C LEU A 75 4.97 0.47 10.73
N MET A 76 4.93 -0.85 10.88
CA MET A 76 4.00 -1.71 10.14
C MET A 76 2.55 -1.31 10.39
N PHE A 77 2.18 -1.07 11.65
CA PHE A 77 0.85 -0.61 12.01
C PHE A 77 0.51 0.75 11.38
N SER A 78 1.43 1.71 11.39
CA SER A 78 1.23 3.02 10.75
C SER A 78 0.99 2.90 9.24
N ILE A 79 1.73 2.03 8.54
CA ILE A 79 1.54 1.78 7.11
C ILE A 79 0.17 1.13 6.86
N LEU A 80 -0.24 0.17 7.70
CA LEU A 80 -1.54 -0.48 7.58
C LEU A 80 -2.70 0.51 7.82
N MET A 81 -2.55 1.46 8.73
CA MET A 81 -3.55 2.53 8.94
C MET A 81 -3.69 3.43 7.71
N VAL A 82 -2.58 3.79 7.06
CA VAL A 82 -2.62 4.55 5.80
C VAL A 82 -3.29 3.72 4.70
N ALA A 83 -2.93 2.45 4.57
CA ALA A 83 -3.55 1.56 3.59
C ALA A 83 -5.07 1.42 3.81
N ALA A 84 -5.51 1.29 5.07
CA ALA A 84 -6.93 1.23 5.42
C ALA A 84 -7.66 2.52 5.07
N ALA A 85 -7.05 3.69 5.33
CA ALA A 85 -7.62 4.97 4.94
C ALA A 85 -7.78 5.08 3.41
N VAL A 86 -6.74 4.73 2.64
CA VAL A 86 -6.79 4.72 1.17
C VAL A 86 -7.86 3.76 0.65
N ALA A 87 -7.96 2.56 1.24
CA ALA A 87 -8.97 1.57 0.85
C ALA A 87 -10.40 2.05 1.18
N TYR A 88 -10.59 2.75 2.30
CA TYR A 88 -11.88 3.35 2.64
C TYR A 88 -12.27 4.45 1.64
N PHE A 89 -11.34 5.32 1.27
CA PHE A 89 -11.59 6.33 0.22
C PHE A 89 -12.01 5.68 -1.10
N LEU A 90 -11.35 4.59 -1.49
CA LEU A 90 -11.74 3.81 -2.68
C LEU A 90 -13.12 3.15 -2.58
N ALA A 91 -13.55 2.75 -1.39
CA ALA A 91 -14.83 2.08 -1.16
C ALA A 91 -16.00 3.07 -0.98
N ALA A 92 -15.71 4.34 -0.69
CA ALA A 92 -16.70 5.39 -0.49
C ALA A 92 -17.09 6.12 -1.79
N GLU A 93 -16.31 5.95 -2.87
CA GLU A 93 -16.61 6.39 -4.24
C GLU A 93 -17.40 5.32 -5.04
#